data_AF-A0A6P7S485-F1
#
_entry.id   AF-A0A6P7S485-F1
#
_cell.length_a   1.000
_cell.length_b   1.000
_cell.length_c   1.000
_cell.angle_alpha   90.00
_cell.angle_beta   90.00
_cell.angle_gamma   90.00
#
_symmetry.space_group_name_H-M   'P 1'
#
loop_
_entity.id
_entity.type
_entity.pdbx_description
1 polymer ?
#
loop_
_entity_poly.entity_id
_entity_poly.type
_entity_poly.pdbx_seq_one_letter_code
_entity_poly.pdbx_strand_id
1 'polypeptide(L)'
;MSGRLPAVVIDNGTGYTKMGYAGNTEPQFIIPSCIAIKESAKVGDQAIRRLGKGVEDLDFFIGDEALDASSYSVKWPIRHGIIDDWDLMERFWEQTIFKYLRSEPEDHYFLLTEPPLNTPENREYTAEIMFESFNVPGLYIAVQAVLALAASWASRQVGDRTLTGTVIDSGDGVTHVIPVAEGYVIGSCIKHIPIAGRDISYFIQQLLREREAGIPPEQSLETAKAIKERFCYVCPDIAKEFNKYDQDPTKWIKRFDGLNSVNKSPFSVDVGYERFLGPEIFFHPEFSNPDFTIPISEIVDNVIQNCPIDVRRGLYRNIVLSGGSTMFRDFGRKLQRDVKRIVDARLKASEELGGGRLKPKPIECQVISHHMQRYAVWFGGSMLASTPEFYQVCHTKADYDEHGPSICRHNPVFGSMT
;
A
#
# COMPACT_ATOMS: atom_id res chain seq x y z
N MET A 1 30.96 2.43 15.74
CA MET A 1 29.67 3.12 15.90
C MET A 1 28.78 2.33 16.86
N SER A 2 29.13 2.28 18.15
CA SER A 2 28.24 1.78 19.20
C SER A 2 27.68 3.01 19.94
N GLY A 3 26.37 3.25 19.88
CA GLY A 3 25.78 4.34 20.67
C GLY A 3 24.39 4.83 20.30
N ARG A 4 23.75 4.38 19.21
CA ARG A 4 22.38 4.80 18.86
C ARG A 4 21.47 3.59 18.71
N LEU A 5 20.32 3.62 19.36
CA LEU A 5 19.27 2.61 19.19
C LEU A 5 18.73 2.67 17.75
N PRO A 6 18.25 1.55 17.19
CA PRO A 6 17.72 1.52 15.83
C PRO A 6 16.52 2.47 15.70
N ALA A 7 16.41 3.17 14.58
CA ALA A 7 15.27 4.02 14.30
C ALA A 7 13.96 3.21 14.23
N VAL A 8 12.85 3.85 14.58
CA VAL A 8 11.50 3.29 14.43
C VAL A 8 10.98 3.60 13.02
N VAL A 9 10.36 2.61 12.38
CA VAL A 9 9.82 2.69 11.01
C VAL A 9 8.35 2.33 11.04
N ILE A 10 7.48 3.27 10.65
CA ILE A 10 6.02 3.08 10.64
C ILE A 10 5.46 3.45 9.25
N ASP A 11 4.95 2.44 8.55
CA ASP A 11 4.18 2.59 7.30
C ASP A 11 2.68 2.57 7.62
N ASN A 12 2.06 3.75 7.63
CA ASN A 12 0.64 3.95 7.91
C ASN A 12 -0.17 3.81 6.60
N GLY A 13 -0.86 2.68 6.42
CA GLY A 13 -1.71 2.44 5.25
C GLY A 13 -3.20 2.58 5.55
N THR A 14 -4.05 2.68 4.52
CA THR A 14 -5.52 2.74 4.69
C THR A 14 -6.11 1.53 5.40
N GLY A 15 -5.59 0.33 5.12
CA GLY A 15 -6.08 -0.92 5.70
C GLY A 15 -5.18 -1.49 6.78
N TYR A 16 -3.87 -1.28 6.66
CA TYR A 16 -2.87 -1.93 7.51
C TYR A 16 -1.68 -1.01 7.78
N THR A 17 -1.32 -0.92 9.06
CA THR A 17 -0.10 -0.26 9.54
C THR A 17 0.96 -1.32 9.77
N LYS A 18 2.15 -1.09 9.21
CA LYS A 18 3.33 -1.93 9.45
C LYS A 18 4.32 -1.14 10.26
N MET A 19 4.79 -1.69 11.36
CA MET A 19 5.64 -0.99 12.31
C MET A 19 6.77 -1.90 12.78
N GLY A 20 7.90 -1.28 13.08
CA GLY A 20 9.07 -2.02 13.52
C GLY A 20 10.31 -1.17 13.65
N TYR A 21 11.44 -1.83 13.88
CA TYR A 21 12.74 -1.18 13.99
C TYR A 21 13.55 -1.34 12.72
N ALA A 22 14.27 -0.29 12.34
CA ALA A 22 15.22 -0.29 11.23
C ALA A 22 16.27 -1.39 11.38
N GLY A 23 16.67 -1.97 10.25
CA GLY A 23 17.64 -3.06 10.16
C GLY A 23 17.00 -4.44 10.11
N ASN A 24 15.71 -4.55 10.45
CA ASN A 24 14.96 -5.79 10.28
C ASN A 24 14.43 -5.92 8.85
N THR A 25 14.36 -7.17 8.37
CA THR A 25 13.88 -7.49 7.03
C THR A 25 12.35 -7.41 6.92
N GLU A 26 11.65 -7.77 7.99
CA GLU A 26 10.18 -7.77 8.04
C GLU A 26 9.71 -6.87 9.20
N PRO A 27 8.54 -6.23 9.09
CA PRO A 27 7.96 -5.47 10.19
C PRO A 27 7.66 -6.41 11.37
N GLN A 28 7.93 -5.94 12.59
CA GLN A 28 7.59 -6.67 13.81
C GLN A 28 6.09 -6.87 13.95
N PHE A 29 5.30 -5.87 13.54
CA PHE A 29 3.85 -5.92 13.60
C PHE A 29 3.22 -5.42 12.31
N ILE A 30 2.17 -6.11 11.88
CA ILE A 30 1.27 -5.68 10.81
C ILE A 30 -0.13 -5.75 11.39
N ILE A 31 -0.73 -4.60 11.70
CA ILE A 31 -2.04 -4.52 12.33
C ILE A 31 -3.03 -3.77 11.43
N PRO A 32 -4.34 -4.06 11.51
CA PRO A 32 -5.36 -3.23 10.91
C PRO A 32 -5.24 -1.77 11.34
N SER A 33 -5.35 -0.82 10.41
CA SER A 33 -5.28 0.62 10.68
C SER A 33 -6.62 1.16 11.19
N CYS A 34 -7.12 0.55 12.27
CA CYS A 34 -8.36 0.93 12.92
C CYS A 34 -8.17 1.11 14.43
N ILE A 35 -9.04 1.95 15.00
CA ILE A 35 -9.11 2.25 16.43
C ILE A 35 -10.55 2.06 16.90
N ALA A 36 -10.74 1.36 18.00
CA ALA A 36 -12.03 1.14 18.65
C ALA A 36 -12.16 2.07 19.85
N ILE A 37 -13.17 2.93 19.83
CA ILE A 37 -13.45 3.91 20.89
C ILE A 37 -14.84 3.69 21.48
N LYS A 38 -15.02 4.03 22.77
CA LYS A 38 -16.37 4.10 23.34
C LYS A 38 -17.10 5.31 22.78
N GLU A 39 -18.25 5.07 22.15
CA GLU A 39 -19.16 6.16 21.82
C GLU A 39 -19.81 6.66 23.11
N SER A 40 -19.33 7.78 23.64
CA SER A 40 -20.06 8.52 24.67
C SER A 40 -21.36 9.03 24.04
N ALA A 41 -22.50 8.54 24.54
CA ALA A 41 -23.81 8.89 24.02
C ALA A 41 -24.00 10.42 23.99
N LYS A 42 -24.11 11.00 22.78
CA LYS A 42 -24.37 12.43 22.56
C LYS A 42 -25.81 12.85 22.91
N VAL A 43 -26.44 12.23 23.92
CA VAL A 43 -27.79 12.58 24.36
C VAL A 43 -27.72 13.19 25.75
N GLY A 44 -27.80 14.52 25.80
CA GLY A 44 -28.52 15.22 26.86
C GLY A 44 -27.78 15.61 28.15
N ASP A 45 -26.57 15.12 28.46
CA ASP A 45 -25.99 15.40 29.78
C ASP A 45 -24.82 16.40 29.77
N GLN A 46 -25.16 17.69 29.81
CA GLN A 46 -24.20 18.78 30.06
C GLN A 46 -23.57 18.72 31.47
N ALA A 47 -24.10 17.87 32.37
CA ALA A 47 -23.60 17.72 33.74
C ALA A 47 -22.35 16.81 33.85
N ILE A 48 -22.12 15.89 32.91
CA ILE A 48 -21.03 14.90 32.99
C ILE A 48 -19.71 15.39 32.36
N ARG A 49 -19.71 16.53 31.65
CA ARG A 49 -18.46 17.09 31.07
C ARG A 49 -17.45 17.60 32.10
N ARG A 50 -17.83 17.74 33.39
CA ARG A 50 -16.96 18.26 34.44
C ARG A 50 -16.38 17.21 35.39
N LEU A 51 -16.78 15.94 35.30
CA LEU A 51 -16.40 14.90 36.27
C LEU A 51 -15.73 13.65 35.66
N GLY A 52 -15.66 13.51 34.33
CA GLY A 52 -15.09 12.33 33.64
C GLY A 52 -13.79 12.55 32.84
N LYS A 53 -13.21 13.76 32.85
CA LYS A 53 -11.96 14.05 32.15
C LYS A 53 -10.76 13.47 32.92
N GLY A 54 -10.37 12.25 32.62
CA GLY A 54 -9.10 11.73 33.14
C GLY A 54 -8.64 10.41 32.53
N VAL A 55 -9.56 9.49 32.21
CA VAL A 55 -9.20 8.13 31.75
C VAL A 55 -10.03 7.64 30.57
N GLU A 56 -11.18 8.27 30.24
CA GLU A 56 -12.00 7.87 29.08
C GLU A 56 -11.26 8.04 27.75
N ASP A 57 -10.32 8.99 27.66
CA ASP A 57 -9.50 9.18 26.46
C ASP A 57 -8.46 8.07 26.24
N LEU A 58 -8.13 7.30 27.29
CA LEU A 58 -7.18 6.17 27.27
C LEU A 58 -7.88 4.81 27.04
N ASP A 59 -9.22 4.77 27.07
CA ASP A 59 -10.01 3.55 26.92
C ASP A 59 -10.32 3.27 25.45
N PHE A 60 -9.29 2.84 24.71
CA PHE A 60 -9.38 2.47 23.31
C PHE A 60 -8.50 1.26 22.98
N PHE A 61 -8.78 0.62 21.85
CA PHE A 61 -7.96 -0.47 21.30
C PHE A 61 -7.58 -0.15 19.87
N ILE A 62 -6.44 -0.63 19.40
CA ILE A 62 -6.05 -0.56 17.98
C ILE A 62 -5.82 -1.94 17.40
N GLY A 63 -5.78 -2.05 16.06
CA GLY A 63 -5.44 -3.28 15.38
C GLY A 63 -6.49 -4.37 15.52
N ASP A 64 -6.05 -5.63 15.65
CA ASP A 64 -6.96 -6.79 15.74
C ASP A 64 -7.83 -6.72 17.02
N GLU A 65 -7.28 -6.23 18.12
CA GLU A 65 -8.03 -6.03 19.37
C GLU A 65 -9.17 -5.02 19.20
N ALA A 66 -9.03 -4.04 18.31
CA ALA A 66 -10.10 -3.10 17.98
C ALA A 66 -11.25 -3.77 17.24
N LEU A 67 -10.96 -4.75 16.37
CA LEU A 67 -11.98 -5.49 15.61
C LEU A 67 -12.76 -6.46 16.50
N ASP A 68 -12.11 -6.99 17.53
CA ASP A 68 -12.72 -7.93 18.49
C ASP A 68 -13.41 -7.24 19.67
N ALA A 69 -13.23 -5.92 19.83
CA ALA A 69 -13.75 -5.14 20.94
C ALA A 69 -15.28 -5.00 20.88
N SER A 70 -15.99 -5.96 21.48
CA SER A 70 -17.43 -5.87 21.71
C SER A 70 -17.76 -4.64 22.56
N SER A 71 -18.81 -3.89 22.21
CA SER A 71 -19.25 -2.60 22.81
C SER A 71 -18.47 -1.33 22.41
N TYR A 72 -17.48 -1.42 21.50
CA TYR A 72 -16.78 -0.26 20.96
C TYR A 72 -17.20 0.04 19.52
N SER A 73 -16.98 1.28 19.10
CA SER A 73 -17.19 1.72 17.72
C SER A 73 -15.84 1.77 17.00
N VAL A 74 -15.68 0.90 15.99
CA VAL A 74 -14.45 0.84 15.18
C VAL A 74 -14.43 1.99 14.19
N LYS A 75 -13.37 2.79 14.24
CA LYS A 75 -13.10 3.93 13.34
C LYS A 75 -11.82 3.67 12.54
N TRP A 76 -11.77 4.24 11.34
CA TRP A 76 -10.65 4.14 10.41
C TRP A 76 -10.10 5.56 10.17
N PRO A 77 -9.01 5.97 10.86
CA PRO A 77 -8.50 7.34 10.80
C PRO A 77 -7.85 7.68 9.46
N ILE A 78 -7.50 6.67 8.65
CA ILE A 78 -6.86 6.86 7.34
C ILE A 78 -7.85 6.46 6.25
N ARG A 79 -8.10 7.38 5.31
CA ARG A 79 -8.95 7.14 4.13
C ARG A 79 -8.17 7.46 2.86
N HIS A 80 -8.16 6.52 1.92
CA HIS A 80 -7.42 6.64 0.65
C HIS A 80 -5.95 7.07 0.82
N GLY A 81 -5.31 6.65 1.91
CA GLY A 81 -3.91 6.93 2.24
C GLY A 81 -3.68 8.24 3.00
N ILE A 82 -4.70 9.07 3.19
CA ILE A 82 -4.61 10.36 3.88
C ILE A 82 -5.25 10.24 5.27
N ILE A 83 -4.64 10.87 6.27
CA ILE A 83 -5.19 10.98 7.63
C ILE A 83 -6.40 11.93 7.58
N ASP A 84 -7.56 11.42 7.97
CA ASP A 84 -8.86 12.12 7.99
C ASP A 84 -9.20 12.63 9.41
N ASP A 85 -8.74 11.91 10.44
CA ASP A 85 -9.00 12.21 11.85
C ASP A 85 -7.67 12.18 12.64
N TRP A 86 -7.13 13.36 12.94
CA TRP A 86 -5.83 13.53 13.61
C TRP A 86 -5.87 13.14 15.09
N ASP A 87 -6.98 13.41 15.80
CA ASP A 87 -7.14 13.03 17.21
C ASP A 87 -7.08 11.51 17.36
N LEU A 88 -7.73 10.78 16.45
CA LEU A 88 -7.68 9.32 16.41
C LEU A 88 -6.32 8.79 15.97
N MET A 89 -5.63 9.49 15.06
CA MET A 89 -4.32 9.09 14.59
C MET A 89 -3.24 9.24 15.68
N GLU A 90 -3.30 10.32 16.47
CA GLU A 90 -2.41 10.55 17.61
C GLU A 90 -2.57 9.42 18.65
N ARG A 91 -3.81 9.10 19.05
CA ARG A 91 -4.10 7.95 19.93
C ARG A 91 -3.63 6.62 19.34
N PHE A 92 -3.77 6.45 18.02
CA PHE A 92 -3.29 5.26 17.34
C PHE A 92 -1.76 5.13 17.45
N TRP A 93 -1.02 6.23 17.31
CA TRP A 93 0.43 6.24 17.49
C TRP A 93 0.85 6.04 18.95
N GLU A 94 0.09 6.51 19.92
CA GLU A 94 0.35 6.26 21.35
C GLU A 94 0.45 4.75 21.64
N GLN A 95 -0.55 3.95 21.26
CA GLN A 95 -0.47 2.49 21.45
C GLN A 95 0.59 1.85 20.55
N THR A 96 0.79 2.35 19.33
CA THR A 96 1.86 1.87 18.44
C THR A 96 3.24 1.96 19.13
N ILE A 97 3.56 3.11 19.73
CA ILE A 97 4.84 3.39 20.38
C ILE A 97 4.95 2.67 21.71
N PHE A 98 4.00 2.88 22.63
CA PHE A 98 4.14 2.42 24.01
C PHE A 98 3.73 0.96 24.23
N LYS A 99 2.70 0.46 23.52
CA LYS A 99 2.18 -0.91 23.71
C LYS A 99 2.85 -1.93 22.79
N TYR A 100 2.93 -1.65 21.49
CA TYR A 100 3.46 -2.59 20.49
C TYR A 100 4.98 -2.54 20.42
N LEU A 101 5.54 -1.37 20.08
CA LEU A 101 6.99 -1.21 19.90
C LEU A 101 7.74 -1.20 21.24
N ARG A 102 7.09 -0.76 22.31
CA ARG A 102 7.66 -0.60 23.65
C ARG A 102 8.95 0.23 23.62
N SER A 103 8.95 1.27 22.80
CA SER A 103 10.04 2.21 22.65
C SER A 103 9.81 3.43 23.55
N GLU A 104 10.87 3.92 24.18
CA GLU A 104 10.89 5.28 24.70
C GLU A 104 11.06 6.25 23.51
N PRO A 105 10.04 7.03 23.12
CA PRO A 105 10.11 7.80 21.88
C PRO A 105 11.26 8.83 21.87
N GLU A 106 11.68 9.33 23.04
CA GLU A 106 12.80 10.28 23.18
C GLU A 106 14.18 9.68 22.82
N ASP A 107 14.31 8.35 22.80
CA ASP A 107 15.57 7.65 22.50
C ASP A 107 15.71 7.25 21.02
N HIS A 108 14.65 7.38 20.22
CA HIS A 108 14.59 6.82 18.86
C HIS A 108 14.27 7.86 17.79
N TYR A 109 14.96 7.77 16.65
CA TYR A 109 14.56 8.52 15.45
C TYR A 109 13.40 7.81 14.77
N PHE A 110 12.51 8.57 14.12
CA PHE A 110 11.33 8.01 13.46
C PHE A 110 11.37 8.24 11.94
N LEU A 111 11.08 7.19 11.19
CA LEU A 111 10.73 7.24 9.78
C LEU A 111 9.23 6.93 9.65
N LEU A 112 8.47 7.95 9.25
CA LEU A 112 7.06 7.83 8.90
C LEU A 112 6.89 7.89 7.39
N THR A 113 5.82 7.31 6.87
CA THR A 113 5.55 7.28 5.43
C THR A 113 4.38 8.18 5.06
N GLU A 114 4.42 8.77 3.87
CA GLU A 114 3.30 9.52 3.30
C GLU A 114 2.95 9.09 1.86
N PRO A 115 1.68 9.21 1.45
CA PRO A 115 1.30 9.04 0.06
C PRO A 115 1.86 10.20 -0.81
N PRO A 116 2.02 10.01 -2.13
CA PRO A 116 2.70 10.98 -3.01
C PRO A 116 1.97 12.33 -3.20
N LEU A 117 0.70 12.43 -2.79
CA LEU A 117 -0.12 13.65 -2.89
C LEU A 117 -0.50 14.20 -1.50
N ASN A 118 0.28 13.87 -0.47
CA ASN A 118 0.08 14.43 0.86
C ASN A 118 0.42 15.92 0.89
N THR A 119 -0.42 16.71 1.55
CA THR A 119 -0.24 18.16 1.64
C THR A 119 0.92 18.51 2.59
N PRO A 120 1.62 19.63 2.36
CA PRO A 120 2.63 20.13 3.31
C PRO A 120 2.05 20.34 4.71
N GLU A 121 0.79 20.77 4.81
CA GLU A 121 0.10 20.99 6.08
C GLU A 121 -0.06 19.68 6.87
N ASN A 122 -0.36 18.57 6.21
CA ASN A 122 -0.39 17.25 6.86
C ASN A 122 1.00 16.83 7.39
N ARG A 123 2.10 17.25 6.74
CA ARG A 123 3.45 17.00 7.25
C ARG A 123 3.72 17.80 8.52
N GLU A 124 3.22 19.04 8.59
CA GLU A 124 3.32 19.88 9.79
C GLU A 124 2.53 19.26 10.95
N TYR A 125 1.29 18.82 10.75
CA TYR A 125 0.51 18.12 11.79
C TYR A 125 1.17 16.81 12.25
N THR A 126 1.77 16.07 11.32
CA THR A 126 2.55 14.88 11.67
C THR A 126 3.76 15.25 12.54
N ALA A 127 4.48 16.33 12.19
CA ALA A 127 5.63 16.79 12.95
C ALA A 127 5.24 17.32 14.34
N GLU A 128 4.14 18.06 14.44
CA GLU A 128 3.57 18.57 15.70
C GLU A 128 3.33 17.42 16.68
N ILE A 129 2.60 16.38 16.26
CA ILE A 129 2.33 15.21 17.12
C ILE A 129 3.64 14.52 17.54
N MET A 130 4.56 14.30 16.61
CA MET A 130 5.78 13.55 16.89
C MET A 130 6.76 14.32 17.79
N PHE A 131 6.93 15.63 17.57
CA PHE A 131 7.85 16.44 18.35
C PHE A 131 7.24 16.98 19.64
N GLU A 132 5.97 17.41 19.64
CA GLU A 132 5.34 18.06 20.79
C GLU A 132 4.70 17.05 21.74
N SER A 133 4.00 16.02 21.23
CA SER A 133 3.37 14.99 22.07
C SER A 133 4.33 13.88 22.45
N PHE A 134 5.13 13.37 21.50
CA PHE A 134 6.01 12.22 21.73
C PHE A 134 7.49 12.57 21.97
N ASN A 135 7.87 13.84 21.89
CA ASN A 135 9.25 14.30 22.15
C ASN A 135 10.34 13.58 21.34
N VAL A 136 10.06 13.13 20.11
CA VAL A 136 11.05 12.37 19.35
C VAL A 136 12.29 13.22 19.03
N PRO A 137 13.51 12.69 19.12
CA PRO A 137 14.75 13.44 18.87
C PRO A 137 14.98 13.74 17.39
N GLY A 138 14.32 13.01 16.49
CA GLY A 138 14.38 13.29 15.06
C GLY A 138 13.33 12.55 14.23
N LEU A 139 12.90 13.19 13.16
CA LEU A 139 11.81 12.73 12.29
C LEU A 139 12.22 12.83 10.81
N TYR A 140 11.80 11.84 10.03
CA TYR A 140 11.84 11.88 8.58
C TYR A 140 10.53 11.36 7.99
N ILE A 141 9.91 12.13 7.10
CA ILE A 141 8.67 11.76 6.42
C ILE A 141 9.01 11.35 5.00
N ALA A 142 8.93 10.05 4.72
CA ALA A 142 9.32 9.43 3.47
C ALA A 142 8.14 9.23 2.52
N VAL A 143 8.31 9.56 1.24
CA VAL A 143 7.30 9.25 0.23
C VAL A 143 7.32 7.76 -0.10
N GLN A 144 6.16 7.09 0.00
CA GLN A 144 6.01 5.64 -0.13
C GLN A 144 6.62 5.08 -1.43
N ALA A 145 6.43 5.76 -2.57
CA ALA A 145 6.98 5.34 -3.86
C ALA A 145 8.51 5.28 -3.88
N VAL A 146 9.19 6.24 -3.23
CA VAL A 146 10.65 6.27 -3.19
C VAL A 146 11.19 5.09 -2.38
N LEU A 147 10.52 4.77 -1.27
CA LEU A 147 10.86 3.59 -0.46
C LEU A 147 10.64 2.28 -1.22
N ALA A 148 9.55 2.17 -1.99
CA ALA A 148 9.29 1.01 -2.83
C ALA A 148 10.39 0.79 -3.89
N LEU A 149 10.90 1.87 -4.50
CA LEU A 149 12.06 1.79 -5.40
C LEU A 149 13.32 1.32 -4.66
N ALA A 150 13.59 1.85 -3.47
CA ALA A 150 14.73 1.41 -2.66
C ALA A 150 14.63 -0.09 -2.30
N ALA A 151 13.43 -0.58 -1.98
CA ALA A 151 13.19 -1.99 -1.72
C ALA A 151 13.45 -2.90 -2.93
N SER A 152 13.24 -2.39 -4.15
CA SER A 152 13.49 -3.13 -5.38
C SER A 152 14.98 -3.44 -5.61
N TRP A 153 15.90 -2.70 -4.98
CA TRP A 153 17.34 -2.94 -5.06
C TRP A 153 17.77 -4.29 -4.47
N ALA A 154 16.93 -4.89 -3.63
CA ALA A 154 17.14 -6.26 -3.16
C ALA A 154 16.86 -7.32 -4.24
N SER A 155 16.24 -6.95 -5.36
CA SER A 155 15.96 -7.86 -6.46
C SER A 155 17.22 -8.16 -7.27
N ARG A 156 17.44 -9.45 -7.59
CA ARG A 156 18.54 -9.89 -8.47
C ARG A 156 18.42 -9.38 -9.91
N GLN A 157 17.24 -8.90 -10.31
CA GLN A 157 16.99 -8.36 -11.64
C GLN A 157 17.55 -6.94 -11.81
N VAL A 158 17.90 -6.28 -10.70
CA VAL A 158 18.38 -4.90 -10.69
C VAL A 158 19.89 -4.90 -10.53
N GLY A 159 20.61 -4.48 -11.57
CA GLY A 159 22.07 -4.28 -11.51
C GLY A 159 22.45 -2.89 -10.99
N ASP A 160 21.62 -1.89 -11.26
CA ASP A 160 21.87 -0.48 -10.95
C ASP A 160 20.89 0.01 -9.88
N ARG A 161 21.41 0.52 -8.76
CA ARG A 161 20.59 1.16 -7.72
C ARG A 161 20.14 2.53 -8.22
N THR A 162 18.91 2.61 -8.71
CA THR A 162 18.33 3.85 -9.21
C THR A 162 17.04 4.19 -8.46
N LEU A 163 16.82 5.48 -8.23
CA LEU A 163 15.54 6.04 -7.78
C LEU A 163 14.74 6.63 -8.95
N THR A 164 15.01 6.20 -10.18
CA THR A 164 14.20 6.52 -11.37
C THR A 164 13.41 5.29 -11.79
N GLY A 165 12.09 5.36 -11.78
CA GLY A 165 11.20 4.27 -12.15
C GLY A 165 9.73 4.61 -11.99
N THR A 166 8.86 3.70 -12.44
CA THR A 166 7.41 3.81 -12.23
C THR A 166 6.98 2.84 -11.16
N VAL A 167 6.42 3.34 -10.06
CA VAL A 167 5.92 2.51 -8.96
C VAL A 167 4.44 2.27 -9.14
N ILE A 168 4.03 1.02 -9.04
CA ILE A 168 2.64 0.61 -8.96
C ILE A 168 2.41 0.16 -7.53
N ASP A 169 1.82 1.04 -6.74
CA ASP A 169 1.49 0.75 -5.34
C ASP A 169 0.02 0.38 -5.23
N SER A 170 -0.26 -0.87 -4.90
CA SER A 170 -1.62 -1.40 -4.80
C SER A 170 -1.86 -2.01 -3.43
N GLY A 171 -2.54 -1.24 -2.57
CA GLY A 171 -2.91 -1.61 -1.22
C GLY A 171 -4.35 -2.15 -1.11
N ASP A 172 -4.97 -1.94 0.05
CA ASP A 172 -6.37 -2.32 0.28
C ASP A 172 -7.36 -1.28 -0.28
N GLY A 173 -7.03 0.01 -0.22
CA GLY A 173 -7.98 1.09 -0.50
C GLY A 173 -7.84 1.78 -1.86
N VAL A 174 -6.65 1.84 -2.44
CA VAL A 174 -6.40 2.51 -3.72
C VAL A 174 -5.16 1.91 -4.39
N THR A 175 -5.12 1.99 -5.72
CA THR A 175 -3.92 1.71 -6.50
C THR A 175 -3.40 2.98 -7.16
N HIS A 176 -2.10 3.24 -7.02
CA HIS A 176 -1.43 4.39 -7.60
C HIS A 176 -0.39 3.96 -8.63
N VAL A 177 -0.29 4.72 -9.71
CA VAL A 177 0.81 4.65 -10.67
C VAL A 177 1.61 5.94 -10.57
N ILE A 178 2.84 5.82 -10.07
CA ILE A 178 3.64 6.92 -9.58
C ILE A 178 4.97 6.95 -10.33
N PRO A 179 5.20 7.93 -11.23
CA PRO A 179 6.49 8.12 -11.87
C PRO A 179 7.45 8.86 -10.93
N VAL A 180 8.66 8.32 -10.77
CA VAL A 180 9.74 8.90 -9.97
C VAL A 180 10.95 9.09 -10.86
N ALA A 181 11.58 10.26 -10.80
CA ALA A 181 12.83 10.58 -11.48
C ALA A 181 13.83 11.11 -10.46
N GLU A 182 14.99 10.46 -10.38
CA GLU A 182 16.09 10.84 -9.47
C GLU A 182 15.64 11.00 -8.02
N GLY A 183 14.68 10.17 -7.56
CA GLY A 183 14.14 10.24 -6.21
C GLY A 183 12.98 11.23 -6.02
N TYR A 184 12.72 12.10 -7.00
CA TYR A 184 11.60 13.03 -6.96
C TYR A 184 10.39 12.49 -7.70
N VAL A 185 9.23 12.58 -7.06
CA VAL A 185 7.97 12.15 -7.67
C VAL A 185 7.48 13.21 -8.67
N ILE A 186 7.15 12.79 -9.89
CA ILE A 186 6.57 13.67 -10.91
C ILE A 186 5.06 13.76 -10.65
N GLY A 187 4.70 14.58 -9.66
CA GLY A 187 3.33 14.68 -9.13
C GLY A 187 2.25 14.96 -10.19
N SER A 188 2.56 15.79 -11.19
CA SER A 188 1.62 16.14 -12.28
C SER A 188 1.21 14.95 -13.16
N CYS A 189 1.98 13.86 -13.13
CA CYS A 189 1.76 12.69 -13.98
C CYS A 189 1.15 11.50 -13.22
N ILE A 190 0.94 11.61 -11.90
CA ILE A 190 0.36 10.53 -11.09
C ILE A 190 -1.06 10.22 -11.56
N LYS A 191 -1.40 8.93 -11.60
CA LYS A 191 -2.77 8.46 -11.81
C LYS A 191 -3.18 7.51 -10.69
N HIS A 192 -4.41 7.66 -10.23
CA HIS A 192 -5.06 6.73 -9.31
C HIS A 192 -6.00 5.81 -10.08
N ILE A 193 -6.13 4.58 -9.60
CA ILE A 193 -7.04 3.56 -10.12
C ILE A 193 -8.01 3.25 -8.98
N PRO A 194 -9.34 3.38 -9.20
CA PRO A 194 -10.37 3.09 -8.20
C PRO A 194 -10.62 1.57 -8.08
N ILE A 195 -9.53 0.80 -8.02
CA ILE A 195 -9.50 -0.64 -7.87
C ILE A 195 -8.34 -0.96 -6.94
N ALA A 196 -8.63 -1.65 -5.85
CA ALA A 196 -7.65 -2.08 -4.88
C ALA A 196 -8.05 -3.43 -4.25
N GLY A 197 -7.34 -3.82 -3.19
CA GLY A 197 -7.55 -5.10 -2.50
C GLY A 197 -8.97 -5.28 -1.98
N ARG A 198 -9.65 -4.19 -1.59
CA ARG A 198 -11.04 -4.21 -1.11
C ARG A 198 -12.03 -4.49 -2.23
N ASP A 199 -11.88 -3.84 -3.37
CA ASP A 199 -12.77 -4.01 -4.54
C ASP A 199 -12.70 -5.45 -5.06
N ILE A 200 -11.50 -6.04 -5.09
CA ILE A 200 -11.32 -7.46 -5.44
C ILE A 200 -12.04 -8.37 -4.45
N SER A 201 -11.93 -8.10 -3.14
CA SER A 201 -12.64 -8.87 -2.12
C SER A 201 -14.16 -8.77 -2.31
N TYR A 202 -14.70 -7.58 -2.60
CA TYR A 202 -16.14 -7.39 -2.84
C TYR A 202 -16.61 -8.05 -4.13
N PHE A 203 -15.82 -7.99 -5.19
CA PHE A 203 -16.15 -8.68 -6.44
C PHE A 203 -16.17 -10.21 -6.26
N ILE A 204 -15.17 -10.77 -5.58
CA ILE A 204 -15.16 -12.21 -5.22
C ILE A 204 -16.37 -12.55 -4.34
N GLN A 205 -16.70 -11.69 -3.35
CA GLN A 205 -17.85 -11.90 -2.49
C GLN A 205 -19.16 -11.96 -3.29
N GLN A 206 -19.32 -11.10 -4.29
CA GLN A 206 -20.49 -11.12 -5.16
C GLN A 206 -20.57 -12.44 -5.94
N LEU A 207 -19.47 -12.87 -6.58
CA LEU A 207 -19.42 -14.14 -7.33
C LEU A 207 -19.75 -15.35 -6.44
N LEU A 208 -19.28 -15.35 -5.19
CA LEU A 208 -19.59 -16.41 -4.23
C LEU A 208 -21.06 -16.40 -3.83
N ARG A 209 -21.67 -15.24 -3.60
CA ARG A 209 -23.10 -15.13 -3.25
C ARG A 209 -24.03 -15.62 -4.35
N GLU A 210 -23.64 -15.43 -5.61
CA GLU A 210 -24.43 -15.87 -6.77
C GLU A 210 -24.42 -17.40 -6.95
N ARG A 211 -23.37 -18.09 -6.47
CA ARG A 211 -23.18 -19.53 -6.69
C ARG A 211 -23.36 -20.38 -5.42
N GLU A 212 -22.91 -19.90 -4.27
CA GLU A 212 -22.68 -20.69 -3.06
C GLU A 212 -23.65 -20.28 -1.93
N ALA A 213 -24.49 -21.21 -1.47
CA ALA A 213 -25.49 -20.94 -0.42
C ALA A 213 -24.98 -21.18 1.02
N GLY A 214 -23.82 -21.82 1.19
CA GLY A 214 -23.33 -22.31 2.49
C GLY A 214 -22.54 -21.30 3.32
N ILE A 215 -22.34 -20.07 2.83
CA ILE A 215 -21.49 -19.07 3.48
C ILE A 215 -22.33 -18.28 4.51
N PRO A 216 -21.92 -18.24 5.79
CA PRO A 216 -22.58 -17.40 6.77
C PRO A 216 -22.51 -15.92 6.37
N PRO A 217 -23.63 -15.17 6.35
CA PRO A 217 -23.65 -13.77 5.90
C PRO A 217 -22.65 -12.88 6.63
N GLU A 218 -22.48 -13.10 7.93
CA GLU A 218 -21.54 -12.39 8.81
C GLU A 218 -20.06 -12.64 8.47
N GLN A 219 -19.74 -13.80 7.89
CA GLN A 219 -18.36 -14.18 7.49
C GLN A 219 -18.15 -14.12 5.97
N SER A 220 -19.10 -13.54 5.24
CA SER A 220 -19.07 -13.52 3.78
C SER A 220 -17.85 -12.76 3.23
N LEU A 221 -17.49 -11.62 3.84
CA LEU A 221 -16.31 -10.84 3.43
C LEU A 221 -14.99 -11.50 3.85
N GLU A 222 -14.96 -12.09 5.05
CA GLU A 222 -13.80 -12.83 5.56
C GLU A 222 -13.47 -14.02 4.65
N THR A 223 -14.49 -14.77 4.24
CA THR A 223 -14.37 -15.90 3.30
C THR A 223 -13.83 -15.45 1.95
N ALA A 224 -14.39 -14.36 1.39
CA ALA A 224 -13.93 -13.81 0.11
C ALA A 224 -12.47 -13.34 0.18
N LYS A 225 -12.05 -12.71 1.28
CA LYS A 225 -10.67 -12.29 1.51
C LYS A 225 -9.72 -13.47 1.64
N ALA A 226 -10.10 -14.50 2.39
CA ALA A 226 -9.31 -15.73 2.50
C ALA A 226 -9.15 -16.42 1.14
N ILE A 227 -10.21 -16.43 0.32
CA ILE A 227 -10.16 -16.98 -1.03
C ILE A 227 -9.25 -16.16 -1.95
N LYS A 228 -9.35 -14.83 -1.87
CA LYS A 228 -8.46 -13.88 -2.58
C LYS A 228 -6.99 -14.19 -2.31
N GLU A 229 -6.62 -14.28 -1.03
CA GLU A 229 -5.22 -14.41 -0.62
C GLU A 229 -4.65 -15.82 -0.87
N ARG A 230 -5.47 -16.88 -0.81
CA ARG A 230 -5.00 -18.27 -0.91
C ARG A 230 -5.09 -18.87 -2.31
N PHE A 231 -6.11 -18.53 -3.09
CA PHE A 231 -6.43 -19.26 -4.32
C PHE A 231 -6.34 -18.44 -5.60
N CYS A 232 -6.34 -17.11 -5.50
CA CYS A 232 -6.40 -16.24 -6.68
C CYS A 232 -5.05 -16.05 -7.36
N TYR A 233 -5.11 -15.86 -8.68
CA TYR A 233 -3.96 -15.65 -9.55
C TYR A 233 -4.38 -14.91 -10.82
N VAL A 234 -3.42 -14.30 -11.51
CA VAL A 234 -3.67 -13.65 -12.78
C VAL A 234 -3.52 -14.65 -13.93
N CYS A 235 -4.50 -14.71 -14.83
CA CYS A 235 -4.48 -15.60 -15.99
C CYS A 235 -3.97 -14.87 -17.27
N PRO A 236 -3.32 -15.57 -18.21
CA PRO A 236 -2.90 -14.94 -19.46
C PRO A 236 -4.05 -14.58 -20.41
N ASP A 237 -5.12 -15.38 -20.43
CA ASP A 237 -6.24 -15.32 -21.37
C ASP A 237 -7.49 -15.90 -20.69
N ILE A 238 -8.52 -15.07 -20.55
CA ILE A 238 -9.74 -15.40 -19.80
C ILE A 238 -10.50 -16.56 -20.44
N ALA A 239 -10.70 -16.53 -21.76
CA ALA A 239 -11.49 -17.53 -22.47
C ALA A 239 -10.84 -18.93 -22.43
N LYS A 240 -9.51 -18.98 -22.53
CA LYS A 240 -8.76 -20.24 -22.34
C LYS A 240 -8.84 -20.74 -20.91
N GLU A 241 -8.83 -19.84 -19.92
CA GLU A 241 -8.94 -20.23 -18.52
C GLU A 241 -10.34 -20.80 -18.20
N PHE A 242 -11.42 -20.22 -18.73
CA PHE A 242 -12.77 -20.79 -18.63
C PHE A 242 -12.83 -22.22 -19.21
N ASN A 243 -12.40 -22.39 -20.46
CA ASN A 243 -12.40 -23.70 -21.12
C ASN A 243 -11.66 -24.77 -20.31
N LYS A 244 -10.58 -24.38 -19.63
CA LYS A 244 -9.77 -25.28 -18.82
C LYS A 244 -10.48 -25.74 -17.54
N TYR A 245 -11.29 -24.87 -16.94
CA TYR A 245 -12.13 -25.25 -15.79
C TYR A 245 -13.30 -26.11 -16.23
N ASP A 246 -13.93 -25.82 -17.38
CA ASP A 246 -15.04 -26.61 -17.92
C ASP A 246 -14.59 -28.02 -18.35
N GLN A 247 -13.38 -28.15 -18.91
CA GLN A 247 -12.84 -29.44 -19.36
C GLN A 247 -12.39 -30.36 -18.23
N ASP A 248 -11.84 -29.79 -17.14
CA ASP A 248 -11.36 -30.57 -15.99
C ASP A 248 -11.72 -29.91 -14.64
N PRO A 249 -13.01 -29.90 -14.27
CA PRO A 249 -13.45 -29.26 -13.03
C PRO A 249 -12.77 -29.85 -11.79
N THR A 250 -12.54 -31.17 -11.77
CA THR A 250 -11.96 -31.87 -10.61
C THR A 250 -10.55 -31.41 -10.26
N LYS A 251 -9.78 -30.95 -11.26
CA LYS A 251 -8.42 -30.45 -11.06
C LYS A 251 -8.39 -28.97 -10.69
N TRP A 252 -9.30 -28.16 -11.24
CA TRP A 252 -9.23 -26.70 -11.16
C TRP A 252 -10.14 -26.08 -10.12
N ILE A 253 -11.31 -26.66 -9.87
CA ILE A 253 -12.15 -26.27 -8.73
C ILE A 253 -11.44 -26.71 -7.45
N LYS A 254 -11.32 -25.78 -6.51
CA LYS A 254 -10.77 -26.01 -5.18
C LYS A 254 -11.88 -25.96 -4.15
N ARG A 255 -11.58 -26.37 -2.93
CA ARG A 255 -12.50 -26.30 -1.81
C ARG A 255 -11.91 -25.40 -0.74
N PHE A 256 -12.73 -24.52 -0.20
CA PHE A 256 -12.43 -23.76 1.00
C PHE A 256 -13.32 -24.28 2.13
N ASP A 257 -12.69 -24.62 3.24
CA ASP A 257 -13.37 -25.07 4.44
C ASP A 257 -13.21 -24.01 5.53
N GLY A 258 -14.32 -23.63 6.14
CA GLY A 258 -14.40 -22.65 7.21
C GLY A 258 -15.21 -23.16 8.40
N LEU A 259 -15.12 -22.47 9.52
CA LEU A 259 -15.94 -22.71 10.70
C LEU A 259 -16.84 -21.50 10.91
N ASN A 260 -18.13 -21.76 11.09
CA ASN A 260 -19.08 -20.70 11.38
C ASN A 260 -18.77 -20.12 12.77
N SER A 261 -18.60 -18.81 12.85
CA SER A 261 -18.17 -18.11 14.07
C SER A 261 -19.18 -18.22 15.22
N VAL A 262 -20.48 -18.33 14.90
CA VAL A 262 -21.60 -18.36 15.85
C VAL A 262 -21.87 -19.77 16.35
N ASN A 263 -22.20 -20.71 15.46
CA ASN A 263 -22.65 -22.05 15.85
C ASN A 263 -21.51 -23.10 15.87
N LYS A 264 -20.29 -22.71 15.46
CA LYS A 264 -19.09 -23.56 15.37
C LYS A 264 -19.24 -24.77 14.43
N SER A 265 -20.25 -24.81 13.57
CA SER A 265 -20.38 -25.86 12.54
C SER A 265 -19.43 -25.61 11.36
N PRO A 266 -18.85 -26.65 10.76
CA PRO A 266 -18.06 -26.49 9.54
C PRO A 266 -18.96 -26.11 8.36
N PHE A 267 -18.46 -25.24 7.50
CA PHE A 267 -19.03 -24.97 6.19
C PHE A 267 -17.94 -25.12 5.12
N SER A 268 -18.36 -25.49 3.92
CA SER A 268 -17.45 -25.69 2.79
C SER A 268 -18.01 -25.02 1.56
N VAL A 269 -17.10 -24.50 0.73
CA VAL A 269 -17.42 -23.70 -0.44
C VAL A 269 -16.53 -24.16 -1.58
N ASP A 270 -17.11 -24.37 -2.75
CA ASP A 270 -16.32 -24.61 -3.95
C ASP A 270 -15.73 -23.30 -4.45
N VAL A 271 -14.46 -23.33 -4.87
CA VAL A 271 -13.68 -22.17 -5.28
C VAL A 271 -13.28 -22.32 -6.75
N GLY A 272 -13.91 -21.53 -7.62
CA GLY A 272 -13.92 -21.70 -9.07
C GLY A 272 -13.32 -20.53 -9.84
N TYR A 273 -14.17 -19.85 -10.63
CA TYR A 273 -13.78 -18.79 -11.58
C TYR A 273 -13.26 -17.52 -10.91
N GLU A 274 -13.74 -17.21 -9.71
CA GLU A 274 -13.29 -16.08 -8.89
C GLU A 274 -11.78 -16.08 -8.66
N ARG A 275 -11.12 -17.25 -8.78
CA ARG A 275 -9.67 -17.39 -8.67
C ARG A 275 -8.91 -16.56 -9.71
N PHE A 276 -9.40 -16.51 -10.95
CA PHE A 276 -8.78 -15.69 -11.99
C PHE A 276 -9.57 -14.42 -12.29
N LEU A 277 -10.90 -14.43 -12.12
CA LEU A 277 -11.73 -13.25 -12.32
C LEU A 277 -11.46 -12.16 -11.29
N GLY A 278 -11.19 -12.51 -10.03
CA GLY A 278 -10.92 -11.56 -8.96
C GLY A 278 -9.80 -10.58 -9.33
N PRO A 279 -8.57 -11.05 -9.60
CA PRO A 279 -7.46 -10.18 -10.00
C PRO A 279 -7.60 -9.59 -11.42
N GLU A 280 -8.48 -10.14 -12.25
CA GLU A 280 -8.64 -9.70 -13.64
C GLU A 280 -9.23 -8.30 -13.75
N ILE A 281 -9.94 -7.82 -12.72
CA ILE A 281 -10.50 -6.46 -12.68
C ILE A 281 -9.43 -5.36 -12.78
N PHE A 282 -8.15 -5.64 -12.50
CA PHE A 282 -7.07 -4.69 -12.80
C PHE A 282 -6.88 -4.45 -14.29
N PHE A 283 -7.16 -5.46 -15.11
CA PHE A 283 -6.94 -5.46 -16.55
C PHE A 283 -8.25 -5.29 -17.34
N HIS A 284 -9.38 -5.61 -16.73
CA HIS A 284 -10.73 -5.35 -17.24
C HIS A 284 -11.61 -4.75 -16.11
N PRO A 285 -11.38 -3.48 -15.74
CA PRO A 285 -12.12 -2.84 -14.65
C PRO A 285 -13.63 -2.82 -14.79
N GLU A 286 -14.12 -2.85 -16.04
CA GLU A 286 -15.54 -2.85 -16.40
C GLU A 286 -16.32 -4.02 -15.78
N PHE A 287 -15.65 -5.06 -15.30
CA PHE A 287 -16.29 -6.18 -14.61
C PHE A 287 -16.85 -5.82 -13.23
N SER A 288 -16.25 -4.86 -12.54
CA SER A 288 -16.66 -4.46 -11.18
C SER A 288 -17.02 -2.99 -11.06
N ASN A 289 -16.48 -2.13 -11.92
CA ASN A 289 -16.68 -0.68 -11.84
C ASN A 289 -17.27 -0.15 -13.16
N PRO A 290 -18.54 0.27 -13.20
CA PRO A 290 -19.16 0.78 -14.42
C PRO A 290 -18.60 2.14 -14.85
N ASP A 291 -18.04 2.92 -13.92
CA ASP A 291 -17.54 4.27 -14.18
C ASP A 291 -16.07 4.28 -14.63
N PHE A 292 -15.38 3.15 -14.54
CA PHE A 292 -13.96 3.05 -14.83
C PHE A 292 -13.66 1.81 -15.67
N THR A 293 -13.10 2.00 -16.85
CA THR A 293 -12.92 0.95 -17.87
C THR A 293 -11.48 0.81 -18.39
N ILE A 294 -10.55 1.64 -17.92
CA ILE A 294 -9.19 1.71 -18.47
C ILE A 294 -8.30 0.67 -17.79
N PRO A 295 -7.69 -0.29 -18.51
CA PRO A 295 -6.80 -1.29 -17.94
C PRO A 295 -5.55 -0.67 -17.30
N ILE A 296 -5.02 -1.30 -16.24
CA ILE A 296 -3.80 -0.85 -15.56
C ILE A 296 -2.59 -0.70 -16.51
N SER A 297 -2.47 -1.57 -17.52
CA SER A 297 -1.39 -1.50 -18.52
C SER A 297 -1.43 -0.21 -19.35
N GLU A 298 -2.62 0.24 -19.72
CA GLU A 298 -2.82 1.49 -20.46
C GLU A 298 -2.56 2.70 -19.56
N ILE A 299 -2.96 2.63 -18.29
CA ILE A 299 -2.70 3.70 -17.32
C ILE A 299 -1.21 3.88 -17.09
N VAL A 300 -0.46 2.79 -16.94
CA VAL A 300 1.01 2.82 -16.83
C VAL A 300 1.63 3.47 -18.06
N ASP A 301 1.19 3.07 -19.25
CA ASP A 301 1.68 3.68 -20.49
C ASP A 301 1.36 5.18 -20.57
N ASN A 302 0.12 5.58 -20.25
CA ASN A 302 -0.33 6.96 -20.22
C ASN A 302 0.46 7.83 -19.22
N VAL A 303 0.71 7.30 -18.01
CA VAL A 303 1.54 7.99 -16.99
C VAL A 303 2.93 8.25 -17.54
N ILE A 304 3.57 7.23 -18.12
CA ILE A 304 4.94 7.36 -18.64
C ILE A 304 4.97 8.29 -19.87
N GLN A 305 3.96 8.23 -20.75
CA GLN A 305 3.86 9.13 -21.91
C GLN A 305 3.58 10.58 -21.54
N ASN A 306 3.00 10.86 -20.37
CA ASN A 306 2.83 12.23 -19.87
C ASN A 306 4.09 12.79 -19.18
N CYS A 307 5.07 11.95 -18.85
CA CYS A 307 6.33 12.39 -18.26
C CYS A 307 7.25 13.05 -19.31
N PRO A 308 8.27 13.84 -18.90
CA PRO A 308 9.29 14.38 -19.81
C PRO A 308 9.96 13.28 -20.65
N ILE A 309 10.26 13.58 -21.91
CA ILE A 309 10.72 12.58 -22.90
C ILE A 309 12.01 11.87 -22.44
N ASP A 310 12.91 12.60 -21.79
CA ASP A 310 14.24 12.11 -21.43
C ASP A 310 14.20 11.02 -20.36
N VAL A 311 13.18 11.02 -19.49
CA VAL A 311 13.04 10.04 -18.40
C VAL A 311 12.24 8.80 -18.80
N ARG A 312 11.42 8.86 -19.87
CA ARG A 312 10.45 7.79 -20.22
C ARG A 312 11.10 6.42 -20.37
N ARG A 313 12.28 6.35 -20.99
CA ARG A 313 13.00 5.08 -21.17
C ARG A 313 13.42 4.48 -19.83
N GLY A 314 13.86 5.29 -18.87
CA GLY A 314 14.17 4.85 -17.51
C GLY A 314 12.93 4.34 -16.78
N LEU A 315 11.80 5.05 -16.94
CA LEU A 315 10.52 4.67 -16.35
C LEU A 315 10.00 3.31 -16.87
N TYR A 316 10.03 3.06 -18.19
CA TYR A 316 9.63 1.75 -18.74
C TYR A 316 10.55 0.60 -18.33
N ARG A 317 11.86 0.87 -18.20
CA ARG A 317 12.86 -0.14 -17.82
C ARG A 317 12.79 -0.49 -16.32
N ASN A 318 12.16 0.33 -15.50
CA ASN A 318 12.10 0.13 -14.06
C ASN A 318 10.69 0.34 -13.51
N ILE A 319 9.77 -0.59 -13.84
CA ILE A 319 8.41 -0.59 -13.30
C ILE A 319 8.39 -1.46 -12.04
N VAL A 320 8.35 -0.85 -10.87
CA VAL A 320 8.40 -1.55 -9.57
C VAL A 320 7.00 -1.76 -9.02
N LEU A 321 6.75 -2.96 -8.53
CA LEU A 321 5.49 -3.34 -7.89
C LEU A 321 5.60 -3.21 -6.36
N SER A 322 4.61 -2.58 -5.73
CA SER A 322 4.50 -2.40 -4.28
C SER A 322 3.09 -2.74 -3.81
N GLY A 323 3.00 -3.28 -2.59
CA GLY A 323 1.74 -3.49 -1.89
C GLY A 323 1.14 -4.88 -2.12
N GLY A 324 0.31 -5.30 -1.15
CA GLY A 324 -0.22 -6.65 -1.08
C GLY A 324 -1.07 -7.07 -2.28
N SER A 325 -1.74 -6.14 -2.95
CA SER A 325 -2.60 -6.45 -4.11
C SER A 325 -1.81 -6.64 -5.40
N THR A 326 -0.49 -6.40 -5.40
CA THR A 326 0.42 -6.77 -6.51
C THR A 326 1.00 -8.18 -6.36
N MET A 327 0.73 -8.86 -5.25
CA MET A 327 1.29 -10.18 -4.91
C MET A 327 0.62 -11.34 -5.67
N PHE A 328 -0.42 -11.09 -6.48
CA PHE A 328 -1.04 -12.15 -7.25
C PHE A 328 -0.02 -12.81 -8.19
N ARG A 329 -0.05 -14.14 -8.23
CA ARG A 329 0.82 -14.89 -9.12
C ARG A 329 0.60 -14.43 -10.57
N ASP A 330 1.69 -14.24 -11.29
CA ASP A 330 1.73 -13.81 -12.69
C ASP A 330 1.27 -12.36 -12.96
N PHE A 331 0.95 -11.56 -11.94
CA PHE A 331 0.56 -10.15 -12.09
C PHE A 331 1.60 -9.33 -12.86
N GLY A 332 2.86 -9.33 -12.39
CA GLY A 332 3.94 -8.60 -13.06
C GLY A 332 4.23 -9.08 -14.48
N ARG A 333 4.10 -10.39 -14.74
CA ARG A 333 4.30 -10.96 -16.08
C ARG A 333 3.22 -10.49 -17.06
N LYS A 334 1.94 -10.51 -16.62
CA LYS A 334 0.84 -10.04 -17.45
C LYS A 334 0.95 -8.55 -17.73
N LEU A 335 1.24 -7.76 -16.69
CA LEU A 335 1.45 -6.32 -16.83
C LEU A 335 2.59 -6.01 -17.83
N GLN A 336 3.75 -6.66 -17.68
CA GLN A 336 4.88 -6.45 -18.59
C GLN A 336 4.52 -6.80 -20.03
N ARG A 337 3.82 -7.93 -20.25
CA ARG A 337 3.37 -8.36 -21.57
C ARG A 337 2.43 -7.34 -22.19
N ASP A 338 1.45 -6.86 -21.44
CA ASP A 338 0.39 -5.99 -21.96
C ASP A 338 0.92 -4.57 -22.20
N VAL A 339 1.76 -4.03 -21.30
CA VAL A 339 2.49 -2.76 -21.53
C VAL A 339 3.38 -2.87 -22.77
N LYS A 340 4.17 -3.95 -22.88
CA LYS A 340 5.04 -4.16 -24.04
C LYS A 340 4.28 -4.21 -25.36
N ARG A 341 3.10 -4.86 -25.39
CA ARG A 341 2.23 -4.88 -26.57
C ARG A 341 1.77 -3.48 -26.98
N ILE A 342 1.34 -2.66 -26.02
CA ILE A 342 0.91 -1.27 -26.27
C ILE A 342 2.07 -0.46 -26.86
N VAL A 343 3.24 -0.54 -26.23
CA VAL A 343 4.44 0.20 -26.65
C VAL A 343 4.91 -0.25 -28.04
N ASP A 344 5.04 -1.55 -28.28
CA ASP A 344 5.49 -2.10 -29.57
C ASP A 344 4.50 -1.75 -30.69
N ALA A 345 3.18 -1.79 -30.43
CA ALA A 345 2.16 -1.39 -31.39
C ALA A 345 2.27 0.10 -31.77
N ARG A 346 2.49 0.99 -30.78
CA ARG A 346 2.72 2.43 -31.02
C ARG A 346 4.00 2.68 -31.83
N LEU A 347 5.09 1.97 -31.52
CA LEU A 347 6.34 2.10 -32.28
C LEU A 347 6.18 1.63 -33.73
N LYS A 348 5.47 0.51 -33.95
CA LYS A 348 5.17 -0.01 -35.29
C LYS A 348 4.34 0.97 -36.10
N ALA A 349 3.28 1.54 -35.52
CA ALA A 349 2.47 2.56 -36.19
C ALA A 349 3.31 3.79 -36.59
N SER A 350 4.26 4.19 -35.75
CA SER A 350 5.16 5.32 -36.04
C SER A 350 6.14 5.02 -37.20
N GLU A 351 6.64 3.79 -37.28
CA GLU A 351 7.53 3.35 -38.37
C GLU A 351 6.78 3.28 -39.72
N GLU A 352 5.55 2.74 -39.71
CA GLU A 352 4.67 2.66 -40.88
C GLU A 352 4.31 4.06 -41.41
N LEU A 353 3.90 4.97 -40.53
CA LEU A 353 3.59 6.37 -40.88
C LEU A 353 4.84 7.16 -41.33
N GLY A 354 6.01 6.82 -40.80
CA GLY A 354 7.30 7.39 -41.18
C GLY A 354 7.84 6.89 -42.52
N GLY A 355 7.15 5.97 -43.20
CA GLY A 355 7.58 5.39 -44.47
C GLY A 355 8.96 4.72 -44.38
N GLY A 356 9.30 4.15 -43.22
CA GLY A 356 10.60 3.54 -42.94
C GLY A 356 11.78 4.51 -42.78
N ARG A 357 11.55 5.83 -42.83
CA ARG A 357 12.60 6.85 -42.60
C ARG A 357 12.95 7.04 -41.13
N LEU A 358 11.98 6.76 -40.25
CA LEU A 358 12.14 6.77 -38.80
C LEU A 358 12.14 5.33 -38.32
N LYS A 359 13.25 4.87 -37.74
CA LYS A 359 13.35 3.56 -37.10
C LYS A 359 13.50 3.75 -35.59
N PRO A 360 12.40 3.77 -34.82
CA PRO A 360 12.46 3.96 -33.38
C PRO A 360 13.27 2.84 -32.73
N LYS A 361 14.22 3.18 -31.86
CA LYS A 361 14.91 2.18 -31.05
C LYS A 361 13.88 1.51 -30.11
N PRO A 362 13.81 0.16 -30.07
CA PRO A 362 12.91 -0.56 -29.18
C PRO A 362 13.00 -0.05 -27.74
N ILE A 363 11.84 -0.01 -27.08
CA ILE A 363 11.73 0.38 -25.68
C ILE A 363 11.73 -0.91 -24.85
N GLU A 364 12.70 -1.01 -23.94
CA GLU A 364 12.76 -2.10 -22.99
C GLU A 364 11.74 -1.84 -21.87
N CYS A 365 10.77 -2.75 -21.74
CA CYS A 365 9.75 -2.70 -20.69
C CYS A 365 10.03 -3.83 -19.70
N GLN A 366 10.30 -3.47 -18.44
CA GLN A 366 10.61 -4.43 -17.40
C GLN A 366 9.81 -4.12 -16.14
N VAL A 367 9.02 -5.10 -15.71
CA VAL A 367 8.27 -5.06 -14.46
C VAL A 367 9.02 -5.91 -13.43
N ILE A 368 9.41 -5.28 -12.33
CA ILE A 368 10.21 -5.90 -11.28
C ILE A 368 9.28 -6.39 -10.19
N SER A 369 9.30 -7.71 -10.01
CA SER A 369 8.78 -8.38 -8.83
C SER A 369 9.93 -8.82 -7.92
N HIS A 370 9.71 -8.72 -6.60
CA HIS A 370 10.71 -9.05 -5.59
C HIS A 370 10.05 -9.63 -4.33
N HIS A 371 10.81 -10.35 -3.51
CA HIS A 371 10.24 -11.06 -2.36
C HIS A 371 9.65 -10.14 -1.28
N MET A 372 10.11 -8.89 -1.19
CA MET A 372 9.66 -7.91 -0.20
C MET A 372 8.45 -7.08 -0.66
N GLN A 373 7.84 -7.39 -1.80
CA GLN A 373 6.74 -6.62 -2.42
C GLN A 373 5.59 -6.31 -1.45
N ARG A 374 5.21 -7.27 -0.59
CA ARG A 374 4.08 -7.15 0.34
C ARG A 374 4.21 -5.95 1.29
N TYR A 375 5.44 -5.64 1.70
CA TYR A 375 5.77 -4.56 2.62
C TYR A 375 6.94 -3.72 2.07
N ALA A 376 7.00 -3.55 0.75
CA ALA A 376 8.12 -2.92 0.05
C ALA A 376 8.45 -1.53 0.61
N VAL A 377 7.42 -0.73 0.86
CA VAL A 377 7.54 0.59 1.51
C VAL A 377 8.26 0.48 2.86
N TRP A 378 7.77 -0.38 3.76
CA TRP A 378 8.35 -0.54 5.08
C TRP A 378 9.79 -1.09 5.02
N PHE A 379 10.05 -2.08 4.15
CA PHE A 379 11.39 -2.65 3.98
C PHE A 379 12.38 -1.62 3.43
N GLY A 380 11.98 -0.83 2.43
CA GLY A 380 12.78 0.30 1.93
C GLY A 380 13.09 1.32 3.03
N GLY A 381 12.09 1.63 3.87
CA GLY A 381 12.27 2.48 5.05
C GLY A 381 13.26 1.88 6.05
N SER A 382 13.13 0.60 6.39
CA SER A 382 14.04 -0.12 7.28
C SER A 382 15.48 -0.14 6.75
N MET A 383 15.65 -0.35 5.44
CA MET A 383 16.97 -0.30 4.80
C MET A 383 17.59 1.10 4.87
N LEU A 384 16.85 2.13 4.47
CA LEU A 384 17.36 3.51 4.44
C LEU A 384 17.64 4.04 5.84
N ALA A 385 16.73 3.80 6.79
CA ALA A 385 16.90 4.21 8.18
C ALA A 385 18.04 3.49 8.92
N SER A 386 18.59 2.42 8.34
CA SER A 386 19.79 1.73 8.86
C SER A 386 21.10 2.38 8.43
N THR A 387 21.06 3.36 7.52
CA THR A 387 22.26 4.01 6.99
C THR A 387 22.66 5.20 7.87
N PRO A 388 23.95 5.54 7.94
CA PRO A 388 24.40 6.76 8.63
C PRO A 388 23.81 8.05 8.04
N GLU A 389 23.58 8.07 6.73
CA GLU A 389 23.02 9.21 5.99
C GLU A 389 21.61 9.59 6.48
N PHE A 390 20.79 8.60 6.87
CA PHE A 390 19.45 8.85 7.43
C PHE A 390 19.48 9.86 8.58
N TYR A 391 20.40 9.68 9.52
CA TYR A 391 20.52 10.56 10.68
C TYR A 391 21.02 11.97 10.35
N GLN A 392 21.58 12.19 9.16
CA GLN A 392 22.03 13.49 8.68
C GLN A 392 20.90 14.26 7.98
N VAL A 393 19.93 13.55 7.39
CA VAL A 393 18.81 14.16 6.66
C VAL A 393 17.54 14.28 7.50
N CYS A 394 17.46 13.62 8.66
CA CYS A 394 16.37 13.79 9.60
C CYS A 394 16.33 15.21 10.16
N HIS A 395 15.12 15.73 10.32
CA HIS A 395 14.88 16.96 11.07
C HIS A 395 15.01 16.66 12.56
N THR A 396 15.78 17.44 13.30
CA THR A 396 15.96 17.24 14.75
C THR A 396 14.92 18.02 15.54
N LYS A 397 14.65 17.59 16.78
CA LYS A 397 13.77 18.35 17.70
C LYS A 397 14.30 19.77 17.94
N ALA A 398 15.63 19.93 18.05
CA ALA A 398 16.25 21.23 18.22
C ALA A 398 15.99 22.16 17.01
N ASP A 399 16.10 21.63 15.79
CA ASP A 399 15.80 22.41 14.58
C ASP A 399 14.31 22.76 14.49
N TYR A 400 13.43 21.84 14.90
CA TYR A 400 11.98 22.06 14.98
C TYR A 400 11.63 23.17 15.97
N ASP A 401 12.23 23.17 17.17
CA ASP A 401 12.00 24.19 18.19
C ASP A 401 12.52 25.58 17.75
N GLU A 402 13.62 25.63 16.97
CA GLU A 402 14.21 26.88 16.49
C GLU A 402 13.50 27.46 15.24
N HIS A 403 13.14 26.61 14.28
CA HIS A 403 12.65 27.04 12.96
C HIS A 403 11.16 26.74 12.72
N GLY A 404 10.53 26.01 13.64
CA GLY A 404 9.12 25.60 13.58
C GLY A 404 8.85 24.41 12.64
N PRO A 405 7.58 24.03 12.50
CA PRO A 405 7.16 22.84 11.73
C PRO A 405 7.45 22.93 10.23
N SER A 406 7.72 24.14 9.72
CA SER A 406 7.95 24.40 8.30
C SER A 406 9.12 23.59 7.70
N ILE A 407 10.10 23.21 8.52
CA ILE A 407 11.25 22.38 8.09
C ILE A 407 10.78 21.00 7.59
N CYS A 408 9.69 20.47 8.17
CA CYS A 408 9.16 19.15 7.83
C CYS A 408 8.36 19.14 6.52
N ARG A 409 8.10 20.31 5.90
CA ARG A 409 7.42 20.39 4.59
C ARG A 409 8.22 19.73 3.47
N HIS A 410 9.54 19.67 3.59
CA HIS A 410 10.46 19.05 2.64
C HIS A 410 11.41 18.07 3.35
N ASN A 411 11.50 16.84 2.83
CA ASN A 411 12.39 15.80 3.34
C ASN A 411 13.39 15.44 2.23
N PRO A 412 14.70 15.68 2.41
CA PRO A 412 15.70 15.43 1.38
C PRO A 412 15.80 13.95 1.02
N VAL A 413 15.79 13.63 -0.28
CA VAL A 413 15.98 12.26 -0.75
C VAL A 413 17.46 11.86 -0.64
N PHE A 414 17.72 10.61 -0.25
CA PHE A 414 19.07 10.07 -0.06
C PHE A 414 19.17 8.58 -0.47
N GLY A 415 20.37 8.02 -0.43
CA GLY A 415 20.64 6.60 -0.69
C GLY A 415 20.92 6.21 -2.15
N SER A 416 20.86 7.14 -3.11
CA SER A 416 21.19 6.89 -4.53
C SER A 416 22.44 7.61 -5.04
N MET A 417 23.12 8.39 -4.19
CA MET A 417 24.38 9.06 -4.54
C MET A 417 25.54 8.37 -3.82
N THR A 418 26.09 7.33 -4.43
CA THR A 418 27.52 6.97 -4.32
C THR A 418 27.96 6.13 -5.50
#